data_AF-A0A963F7I6-F1
#
_entry.id   AF-A0A963F7I6-F1
#
_cell.length_a   1.000
_cell.length_b   1.000
_cell.length_c   1.000
_cell.angle_alpha   90.00
_cell.angle_beta   90.00
_cell.angle_gamma   90.00
#
_symmetry.space_group_name_H-M   'P 1'
#
loop_
_entity.id
_entity.type
_entity.pdbx_description
1 polymer ?
#
loop_
_entity_poly.entity_id
_entity_poly.type
_entity_poly.pdbx_seq_one_letter_code
_entity_poly.pdbx_strand_id
1 'polypeptide(L)'
;MRQPIYHKTRNAGFGLVEILIALVLGMIMTIGMTNVFLSSKQAYRTQDALSVIQENGRYAMEVLARNIRMSGYQGCGNLAAVVPNVLANNMPGSGTFSSNQSIRGYEYSGSAFSPLYGDTGSTSDDPTSVKAGSDVITVSRAERVDSCGGNLNSAMTSDSATLTINGNTSCDLAVNDYILITDCETSDLFQITGISKSSTEVQISHGSGSNSSARLSKPYSTDGQVFK
;
A
#
# COMPACT_ATOMS: atom_id res chain seq x y z
N MET A 1 40.02 52.33 79.40
CA MET A 1 39.55 52.27 77.99
C MET A 1 40.44 51.31 77.22
N ARG A 2 39.89 50.20 76.69
CA ARG A 2 40.57 49.29 75.74
C ARG A 2 40.11 49.67 74.32
N GLN A 3 41.03 49.99 73.42
CA GLN A 3 40.69 50.29 72.02
C GLN A 3 40.54 48.99 71.22
N PRO A 4 39.58 48.89 70.28
CA PRO A 4 39.39 47.71 69.45
C PRO A 4 40.43 47.67 68.32
N ILE A 5 41.01 46.50 68.07
CA ILE A 5 41.93 46.26 66.95
C ILE A 5 41.08 45.98 65.70
N TYR A 6 41.10 46.90 64.74
CA TYR A 6 40.48 46.70 63.43
C TYR A 6 41.47 45.97 62.52
N HIS A 7 41.21 44.68 62.24
CA HIS A 7 41.99 43.95 61.23
C HIS A 7 41.66 44.50 59.84
N LYS A 8 42.58 45.30 59.29
CA LYS A 8 42.55 45.69 57.88
C LYS A 8 42.88 44.45 57.04
N THR A 9 41.86 43.82 56.48
CA THR A 9 42.05 42.80 55.44
C THR A 9 42.78 43.46 54.27
N ARG A 10 44.03 43.07 54.03
CA ARG A 10 44.73 43.42 52.79
C ARG A 10 44.06 42.60 51.69
N ASN A 11 43.22 43.25 50.90
CA ASN A 11 42.83 42.72 49.60
C ASN A 11 44.10 42.66 48.75
N ALA A 12 44.72 41.48 48.65
CA ALA A 12 45.74 41.23 47.64
C ALA A 12 45.02 41.23 46.29
N GLY A 13 45.27 42.26 45.48
CA GLY A 13 44.78 42.29 44.10
C GLY A 13 45.41 41.15 43.30
N PHE A 14 44.65 40.59 42.36
CA PHE A 14 45.11 39.52 41.49
C PHE A 14 46.29 39.98 40.63
N GLY A 15 47.31 39.12 40.50
CA GLY A 15 48.42 39.36 39.59
C GLY A 15 47.98 39.20 38.13
N LEU A 16 48.62 39.91 37.19
CA LEU A 16 48.38 39.71 35.75
C LEU A 16 48.53 38.24 35.33
N VAL A 17 49.47 37.52 35.95
CA VAL A 17 49.70 36.10 35.71
C VAL A 17 48.51 35.24 36.17
N GLU A 18 47.86 35.56 37.28
CA GLU A 18 46.66 34.83 37.75
C GLU A 18 45.47 35.01 36.80
N ILE A 19 45.28 36.23 36.27
CA ILE A 19 44.22 36.51 35.30
C ILE A 19 44.47 35.77 33.98
N LEU A 20 45.72 35.70 33.51
CA LEU A 20 46.07 34.95 32.30
C LEU A 20 45.83 33.44 32.48
N ILE A 21 46.21 32.87 33.63
CA ILE A 21 45.96 31.45 33.93
C ILE A 21 44.45 31.17 33.99
N ALA A 22 43.67 32.02 34.67
CA ALA A 22 42.23 31.86 34.78
C ALA A 22 41.53 31.91 33.40
N LEU A 23 41.95 32.80 32.50
CA LEU A 23 41.40 32.92 31.15
C LEU A 23 41.70 31.67 30.32
N VAL A 24 42.94 31.17 30.35
CA VAL A 24 43.34 29.97 29.61
C VAL A 24 42.55 28.76 30.08
N LEU A 25 42.41 28.56 31.40
CA LEU A 25 41.61 27.46 31.95
C LEU A 25 40.12 27.58 31.57
N GLY A 26 39.56 28.79 31.61
CA GLY A 26 38.19 29.07 31.17
C GLY A 26 37.97 28.76 29.67
N MET A 27 38.95 29.07 28.83
CA MET A 27 38.90 28.78 27.39
C MET A 27 38.97 27.28 27.12
N ILE A 28 39.86 26.54 27.80
CA ILE A 28 39.96 25.08 27.67
C ILE A 28 38.64 24.42 28.09
N MET A 29 38.05 24.87 29.20
CA MET A 29 36.77 24.33 29.70
C MET A 29 35.63 24.56 28.70
N THR A 30 35.49 25.79 28.18
CA THR A 30 34.43 26.12 27.23
C THR A 30 34.57 25.34 25.91
N ILE A 31 35.80 25.14 25.41
CA ILE A 31 36.06 24.28 24.24
C ILE A 31 35.65 22.84 24.54
N GLY A 32 36.04 22.29 25.69
CA GLY A 32 35.66 20.93 26.09
C GLY A 32 34.14 20.73 26.15
N MET A 33 33.43 21.65 26.83
CA MET A 33 31.97 21.60 26.94
C MET A 33 31.27 21.76 25.59
N THR A 34 31.79 22.64 24.72
CA THR A 34 31.24 22.83 23.37
C THR A 34 31.33 21.55 22.55
N ASN A 35 32.46 20.83 22.61
CA ASN A 35 32.61 19.54 21.93
C ASN A 35 31.60 18.51 22.42
N VAL A 36 31.43 18.38 23.75
CA VAL A 36 30.43 17.47 24.32
C VAL A 36 29.02 17.83 23.84
N PHE A 37 28.67 19.11 23.87
CA PHE A 37 27.36 19.59 23.41
C PHE A 37 27.13 19.29 21.92
N LEU A 38 28.14 19.51 21.07
CA LEU A 38 28.07 19.20 19.64
C LEU A 38 27.94 17.69 19.40
N SER A 39 28.70 16.87 20.11
CA SER A 39 28.60 15.41 20.05
C SER A 39 27.22 14.92 20.49
N SER A 40 26.66 15.46 21.59
CA SER A 40 25.31 15.15 22.03
C SER A 40 24.28 15.56 20.98
N LYS A 41 24.39 16.77 20.42
CA LYS A 41 23.48 17.25 19.36
C LYS A 41 23.53 16.36 18.12
N GLN A 42 24.72 15.90 17.73
CA GLN A 42 24.87 14.98 16.61
C GLN A 42 24.24 13.61 16.93
N ALA A 43 24.49 13.07 18.12
CA ALA A 43 23.89 11.82 18.57
C ALA A 43 22.36 11.88 18.59
N TYR A 44 21.78 12.99 19.07
CA TYR A 44 20.33 13.22 19.04
C TYR A 44 19.78 13.22 17.62
N ARG A 45 20.45 13.88 16.66
CA ARG A 45 20.04 13.89 15.25
C ARG A 45 20.08 12.49 14.63
N THR A 46 21.11 11.71 14.93
CA THR A 46 21.19 10.32 14.46
C THR A 46 20.08 9.47 15.07
N GLN A 47 19.81 9.61 16.36
CA GLN A 47 18.74 8.89 17.04
C GLN A 47 17.36 9.23 16.45
N ASP A 48 17.11 10.50 16.16
CA ASP A 48 15.88 10.96 15.52
C ASP A 48 15.71 10.37 14.12
N ALA A 49 16.76 10.43 13.28
CA ALA A 49 16.75 9.82 11.95
C ALA A 49 16.51 8.29 12.01
N LEU A 50 17.12 7.60 12.99
CA LEU A 50 16.88 6.17 13.20
C LEU A 50 15.44 5.89 13.63
N SER A 51 14.85 6.75 14.47
CA SER A 51 13.44 6.63 14.87
C SER A 51 12.51 6.70 13.66
N VAL A 52 12.73 7.68 12.77
CA VAL A 52 11.94 7.83 11.54
C VAL A 52 12.10 6.60 10.63
N ILE A 53 13.31 6.07 10.46
CA ILE A 53 13.54 4.86 9.66
C ILE A 53 12.80 3.66 10.25
N GLN A 54 12.83 3.47 11.57
CA GLN A 54 12.14 2.37 12.24
C GLN A 54 10.62 2.49 12.16
N GLU A 55 10.09 3.71 12.28
CA GLU A 55 8.66 3.97 12.10
C GLU A 55 8.21 3.67 10.67
N ASN A 56 8.93 4.19 9.67
CA ASN A 56 8.65 3.92 8.26
C ASN A 56 8.75 2.41 7.93
N GLY A 57 9.75 1.72 8.49
CA GLY A 57 9.89 0.27 8.34
C GLY A 57 8.71 -0.49 8.93
N ARG A 58 8.25 -0.10 10.12
CA ARG A 58 7.08 -0.72 10.77
C ARG A 58 5.80 -0.48 9.96
N TYR A 59 5.61 0.72 9.46
CA TYR A 59 4.47 1.07 8.61
C TYR A 59 4.47 0.27 7.31
N ALA A 60 5.61 0.20 6.61
CA ALA A 60 5.75 -0.57 5.39
C ALA A 60 5.43 -2.05 5.61
N MET A 61 5.94 -2.66 6.69
CA MET A 61 5.66 -4.05 7.02
C MET A 61 4.19 -4.31 7.35
N GLU A 62 3.50 -3.40 8.04
CA GLU A 62 2.07 -3.52 8.33
C GLU A 62 1.24 -3.48 7.04
N VAL A 63 1.53 -2.55 6.13
CA VAL A 63 0.86 -2.45 4.83
C VAL A 63 1.11 -3.70 3.98
N LEU A 64 2.36 -4.17 3.90
CA LEU A 64 2.71 -5.40 3.17
C LEU A 64 2.02 -6.62 3.76
N ALA A 65 2.07 -6.81 5.08
CA ALA A 65 1.45 -7.94 5.76
C ALA A 65 -0.07 -7.97 5.54
N ARG A 66 -0.75 -6.81 5.57
CA ARG A 66 -2.18 -6.71 5.29
C ARG A 66 -2.53 -7.14 3.87
N ASN A 67 -1.79 -6.65 2.87
CA ASN A 67 -2.02 -7.02 1.47
C ASN A 67 -1.71 -8.49 1.20
N ILE A 68 -0.59 -9.01 1.72
CA ILE A 68 -0.18 -10.41 1.57
C ILE A 68 -1.19 -11.36 2.21
N ARG A 69 -1.75 -11.03 3.39
CA ARG A 69 -2.81 -11.85 4.03
C ARG A 69 -4.07 -11.97 3.16
N MET A 70 -4.35 -10.96 2.34
CA MET A 70 -5.47 -10.97 1.41
C MET A 70 -5.09 -11.47 0.01
N SER A 71 -3.84 -11.91 -0.20
CA SER A 71 -3.41 -12.42 -1.51
C SER A 71 -4.28 -13.60 -1.91
N GLY A 72 -4.80 -13.54 -3.13
CA GLY A 72 -5.63 -14.60 -3.66
C GLY A 72 -7.03 -14.71 -3.03
N TYR A 73 -7.42 -13.73 -2.22
CA TYR A 73 -8.78 -13.63 -1.74
C TYR A 73 -9.74 -13.46 -2.91
N GLN A 74 -10.81 -14.25 -2.94
CA GLN A 74 -11.78 -14.26 -4.03
C GLN A 74 -13.22 -14.34 -3.52
N GLY A 75 -13.44 -13.94 -2.26
CA GLY A 75 -14.69 -14.18 -1.54
C GLY A 75 -14.57 -15.35 -0.57
N CYS A 76 -15.48 -16.31 -0.66
CA CYS A 76 -15.66 -17.37 0.33
C CYS A 76 -14.83 -18.63 0.08
N GLY A 77 -14.42 -18.93 -1.15
CA GLY A 77 -13.56 -20.06 -1.47
C GLY A 77 -12.08 -19.70 -1.44
N ASN A 78 -11.20 -20.62 -1.06
CA ASN A 78 -9.76 -20.43 -1.32
C ASN A 78 -9.43 -20.79 -2.77
N LEU A 79 -8.39 -20.17 -3.34
CA LEU A 79 -7.96 -20.42 -4.71
C LEU A 79 -7.56 -21.87 -4.99
N ALA A 80 -7.21 -22.64 -3.96
CA ALA A 80 -6.84 -24.05 -4.11
C ALA A 80 -8.05 -24.98 -4.27
N ALA A 81 -9.20 -24.63 -3.70
CA ALA A 81 -10.43 -25.41 -3.82
C ALA A 81 -11.32 -24.92 -4.97
N VAL A 82 -11.41 -23.59 -5.15
CA VAL A 82 -12.20 -22.96 -6.22
C VAL A 82 -11.22 -22.22 -7.11
N VAL A 83 -10.81 -22.84 -8.21
CA VAL A 83 -9.93 -22.18 -9.19
C VAL A 83 -10.80 -21.39 -10.16
N PRO A 84 -10.61 -20.06 -10.30
CA PRO A 84 -11.41 -19.27 -11.22
C PRO A 84 -11.18 -19.67 -12.67
N ASN A 85 -12.27 -19.85 -13.39
CA ASN A 85 -12.26 -19.95 -14.83
C ASN A 85 -12.01 -18.55 -15.42
N VAL A 86 -10.82 -18.32 -15.95
CA VAL A 86 -10.43 -17.02 -16.50
C VAL A 86 -10.87 -16.92 -17.96
N LEU A 87 -11.91 -16.12 -18.18
CA LEU A 87 -12.48 -15.81 -19.49
C LEU A 87 -11.91 -14.53 -20.09
N ALA A 88 -11.46 -13.59 -19.26
CA ALA A 88 -10.96 -12.30 -19.72
C ALA A 88 -9.73 -12.42 -20.64
N ASN A 89 -9.81 -11.84 -21.83
CA ASN A 89 -8.67 -11.71 -22.73
C ASN A 89 -7.77 -10.57 -22.26
N ASN A 90 -6.45 -10.73 -22.36
CA ASN A 90 -5.45 -9.70 -22.05
C ASN A 90 -5.54 -9.10 -20.63
N MET A 91 -5.92 -9.91 -19.64
CA MET A 91 -5.96 -9.48 -18.25
C MET A 91 -4.60 -8.88 -17.82
N PRO A 92 -4.59 -7.70 -17.17
CA PRO A 92 -3.40 -7.10 -16.59
C PRO A 92 -2.75 -8.06 -15.60
N GLY A 93 -1.45 -8.22 -15.72
CA GLY A 93 -0.67 -9.21 -14.98
C GLY A 93 -0.30 -10.43 -15.81
N SER A 94 0.96 -10.85 -15.71
CA SER A 94 1.58 -11.91 -16.51
C SER A 94 1.22 -13.31 -16.00
N GLY A 95 0.00 -13.43 -15.52
CA GLY A 95 -0.68 -14.69 -15.41
C GLY A 95 -1.90 -14.55 -14.52
N THR A 96 -2.89 -15.33 -14.93
CA THR A 96 -4.18 -15.57 -14.34
C THR A 96 -4.19 -15.53 -12.82
N PHE A 97 -5.26 -14.96 -12.27
CA PHE A 97 -5.61 -15.08 -10.88
C PHE A 97 -5.80 -16.57 -10.53
N SER A 98 -4.76 -17.19 -9.98
CA SER A 98 -4.62 -18.64 -9.81
C SER A 98 -3.87 -18.96 -8.50
N SER A 99 -4.07 -20.17 -7.98
CA SER A 99 -3.62 -20.60 -6.64
C SER A 99 -2.11 -20.46 -6.39
N ASN A 100 -1.30 -20.49 -7.44
CA ASN A 100 0.17 -20.45 -7.33
C ASN A 100 0.74 -19.10 -7.78
N GLN A 101 -0.11 -18.11 -8.01
CA GLN A 101 0.21 -16.92 -8.78
C GLN A 101 -0.32 -15.61 -8.16
N SER A 102 -0.89 -15.69 -6.95
CA SER A 102 -1.43 -14.53 -6.21
C SER A 102 -0.36 -13.56 -5.71
N ILE A 103 0.90 -14.01 -5.57
CA ILE A 103 2.06 -13.15 -5.26
C ILE A 103 3.15 -13.46 -6.26
N ARG A 104 3.69 -12.43 -6.93
CA ARG A 104 4.83 -12.57 -7.84
C ARG A 104 5.83 -11.45 -7.67
N GLY A 105 7.10 -11.80 -7.86
CA GLY A 105 8.20 -10.85 -7.96
C GLY A 105 8.63 -10.70 -9.42
N TYR A 106 9.08 -9.51 -9.78
CA TYR A 106 9.70 -9.20 -11.06
C TYR A 106 10.94 -8.36 -10.82
N GLU A 107 12.02 -8.70 -11.50
CA GLU A 107 13.20 -7.86 -11.56
C GLU A 107 13.01 -6.86 -12.71
N TYR A 108 13.15 -5.57 -12.43
CA TYR A 108 12.99 -4.54 -13.44
C TYR A 108 14.33 -3.87 -13.76
N SER A 109 14.86 -4.15 -14.94
CA SER A 109 16.18 -3.66 -15.39
C SER A 109 16.14 -2.34 -16.17
N GLY A 110 14.95 -1.74 -16.40
CA GLY A 110 14.79 -0.41 -17.02
C GLY A 110 14.28 -0.37 -18.47
N SER A 111 13.75 -1.48 -19.01
CA SER A 111 12.90 -1.48 -20.22
C SER A 111 11.45 -1.08 -19.89
N ALA A 112 10.45 -1.19 -20.77
CA ALA A 112 9.06 -1.01 -20.34
C ALA A 112 8.65 -2.17 -19.39
N PHE A 113 8.16 -1.86 -18.19
CA PHE A 113 7.72 -2.89 -17.24
C PHE A 113 6.52 -3.63 -17.83
N SER A 114 6.59 -4.95 -17.87
CA SER A 114 5.49 -5.80 -18.26
C SER A 114 5.46 -6.99 -17.30
N PRO A 115 4.30 -7.34 -16.76
CA PRO A 115 2.95 -6.82 -17.09
C PRO A 115 2.65 -5.45 -16.47
N LEU A 116 1.92 -4.60 -17.19
CA LEU A 116 1.37 -3.38 -16.60
C LEU A 116 0.21 -3.77 -15.67
N TYR A 117 0.22 -3.27 -14.43
CA TYR A 117 -0.87 -3.40 -13.46
C TYR A 117 -1.39 -2.00 -13.13
N GLY A 118 -2.71 -1.78 -13.20
CA GLY A 118 -3.33 -0.49 -12.85
C GLY A 118 -4.02 0.22 -14.02
N ASP A 119 -4.72 1.31 -13.71
CA ASP A 119 -5.33 2.21 -14.68
C ASP A 119 -4.22 2.97 -15.42
N THR A 120 -4.07 2.69 -16.72
CA THR A 120 -3.15 3.41 -17.60
C THR A 120 -3.65 4.85 -17.78
N GLY A 121 -3.34 5.71 -16.81
CA GLY A 121 -3.85 7.09 -16.75
C GLY A 121 -3.75 7.76 -15.37
N SER A 122 -3.54 6.99 -14.29
CA SER A 122 -3.33 7.53 -12.93
C SER A 122 -1.85 7.89 -12.70
N THR A 123 -1.56 9.11 -12.24
CA THR A 123 -0.18 9.57 -11.96
C THR A 123 0.41 9.00 -10.67
N SER A 124 -0.41 8.38 -9.80
CA SER A 124 0.02 7.79 -8.51
C SER A 124 0.28 6.29 -8.58
N ASP A 125 -0.34 5.60 -9.54
CA ASP A 125 -0.33 4.14 -9.67
C ASP A 125 0.06 3.72 -11.09
N ASP A 126 0.83 4.56 -11.79
CA ASP A 126 1.29 4.28 -13.14
C ASP A 126 2.28 3.11 -13.11
N PRO A 127 1.97 1.95 -13.72
CA PRO A 127 2.91 0.83 -13.83
C PRO A 127 4.17 1.16 -14.64
N THR A 128 4.23 2.33 -15.30
CA THR A 128 5.45 2.84 -15.96
C THR A 128 6.39 3.62 -15.03
N SER A 129 5.98 3.90 -13.79
CA SER A 129 6.78 4.64 -12.80
C SER A 129 7.82 3.78 -12.05
N VAL A 130 7.92 2.50 -12.37
CA VAL A 130 8.92 1.59 -11.76
C VAL A 130 10.33 2.10 -12.09
N LYS A 131 11.20 2.18 -11.08
CA LYS A 131 12.57 2.67 -11.21
C LYS A 131 13.49 1.59 -11.75
N ALA A 132 14.24 1.86 -12.82
CA ALA A 132 15.23 0.92 -13.34
C ALA A 132 16.19 0.42 -12.23
N GLY A 133 16.38 -0.90 -12.16
CA GLY A 133 17.18 -1.58 -11.13
C GLY A 133 16.43 -1.88 -9.82
N SER A 134 15.11 -1.66 -9.76
CA SER A 134 14.29 -2.10 -8.62
C SER A 134 13.58 -3.42 -8.89
N ASP A 135 13.12 -4.06 -7.83
CA ASP A 135 12.22 -5.22 -7.90
C ASP A 135 10.77 -4.77 -7.70
N VAL A 136 9.84 -5.46 -8.35
CA VAL A 136 8.40 -5.26 -8.23
C VAL A 136 7.80 -6.50 -7.59
N ILE A 137 6.98 -6.30 -6.56
CA ILE A 137 6.12 -7.36 -6.01
C ILE A 137 4.66 -7.03 -6.36
N THR A 138 3.94 -8.03 -6.85
CA THR A 138 2.54 -7.89 -7.24
C THR A 138 1.72 -8.84 -6.39
N VAL A 139 0.66 -8.32 -5.77
CA VAL A 139 -0.28 -9.09 -4.96
C VAL A 139 -1.65 -8.98 -5.60
N SER A 140 -2.15 -10.08 -6.12
CA SER A 140 -3.48 -10.13 -6.74
C SER A 140 -4.50 -10.60 -5.71
N ARG A 141 -5.60 -9.85 -5.58
CA ARG A 141 -6.76 -10.19 -4.75
C ARG A 141 -8.01 -9.65 -5.44
N ALA A 142 -9.13 -10.31 -5.25
CA ALA A 142 -10.43 -9.74 -5.57
C ALA A 142 -10.82 -8.78 -4.42
N GLU A 143 -11.35 -7.63 -4.76
CA GLU A 143 -11.83 -6.62 -3.82
C GLU A 143 -13.35 -6.52 -3.91
N ARG A 144 -13.98 -6.30 -2.76
CA ARG A 144 -15.42 -6.07 -2.74
C ARG A 144 -15.72 -4.74 -3.42
N VAL A 145 -16.71 -4.76 -4.31
CA VAL A 145 -17.20 -3.55 -4.94
C VAL A 145 -18.16 -2.84 -3.99
N ASP A 146 -17.60 -2.17 -2.99
CA ASP A 146 -18.35 -1.59 -1.87
C ASP A 146 -19.40 -0.56 -2.34
N SER A 147 -19.17 0.09 -3.48
CA SER A 147 -20.13 1.02 -4.09
C SER A 147 -21.32 0.35 -4.77
N CYS A 148 -21.26 -0.92 -5.19
CA CYS A 148 -22.31 -1.53 -6.01
C CYS A 148 -23.10 -2.66 -5.33
N GLY A 149 -22.74 -3.04 -4.11
CA GLY A 149 -23.33 -4.19 -3.43
C GLY A 149 -22.88 -5.51 -4.09
N GLY A 150 -22.03 -6.25 -3.41
CA GLY A 150 -21.34 -7.42 -3.98
C GLY A 150 -22.13 -8.71 -4.12
N ASN A 151 -23.46 -8.70 -4.20
CA ASN A 151 -24.29 -9.92 -4.37
C ASN A 151 -25.25 -9.73 -5.55
N LEU A 152 -25.55 -10.82 -6.27
CA LEU A 152 -26.58 -10.84 -7.29
C LEU A 152 -27.96 -10.59 -6.66
N ASN A 153 -28.74 -9.69 -7.26
CA ASN A 153 -30.10 -9.40 -6.83
C ASN A 153 -31.13 -10.40 -7.42
N SER A 154 -30.74 -11.11 -8.48
CA SER A 154 -31.58 -12.03 -9.26
C SER A 154 -30.71 -13.16 -9.81
N ALA A 155 -31.27 -14.37 -9.87
CA ALA A 155 -30.59 -15.50 -10.50
C ALA A 155 -30.48 -15.30 -12.02
N MET A 156 -29.35 -15.72 -12.58
CA MET A 156 -29.13 -15.71 -14.03
C MET A 156 -30.05 -16.72 -14.72
N THR A 157 -30.65 -16.32 -15.85
CA THR A 157 -31.53 -17.21 -16.66
C THR A 157 -30.76 -18.19 -17.55
N SER A 158 -29.51 -17.87 -17.89
CA SER A 158 -28.54 -18.72 -18.60
C SER A 158 -27.13 -18.34 -18.19
N ASP A 159 -26.13 -19.17 -18.54
CA ASP A 159 -24.71 -18.87 -18.31
C ASP A 159 -24.17 -17.71 -19.17
N SER A 160 -24.95 -17.21 -20.13
CA SER A 160 -24.66 -16.03 -20.95
C SER A 160 -25.50 -14.80 -20.58
N ALA A 161 -26.40 -14.92 -19.60
CA ALA A 161 -27.27 -13.83 -19.20
C ALA A 161 -26.48 -12.70 -18.53
N THR A 162 -27.01 -11.48 -18.63
CA THR A 162 -26.51 -10.33 -17.88
C THR A 162 -26.60 -10.59 -16.37
N LEU A 163 -25.55 -10.21 -15.64
CA LEU A 163 -25.56 -10.25 -14.18
C LEU A 163 -26.27 -9.02 -13.67
N THR A 164 -26.99 -9.19 -12.58
CA THR A 164 -27.69 -8.10 -11.95
C THR A 164 -27.35 -8.01 -10.47
N ILE A 165 -26.87 -6.85 -10.04
CA ILE A 165 -26.61 -6.52 -8.63
C ILE A 165 -27.47 -5.33 -8.18
N ASN A 166 -27.45 -5.05 -6.88
CA ASN A 166 -28.20 -3.94 -6.30
C ASN A 166 -27.82 -2.58 -6.93
N GLY A 167 -28.81 -1.71 -7.11
CA GLY A 167 -28.62 -0.42 -7.74
C GLY A 167 -27.75 0.53 -6.96
N ASN A 168 -26.76 1.10 -7.64
CA ASN A 168 -26.11 2.34 -7.23
C ASN A 168 -25.66 3.11 -8.47
N THR A 169 -26.15 4.35 -8.64
CA THR A 169 -25.71 5.23 -9.74
C THR A 169 -24.24 5.61 -9.63
N SER A 170 -23.68 5.59 -8.42
CA SER A 170 -22.26 5.82 -8.12
C SER A 170 -21.43 4.54 -8.08
N CYS A 171 -21.96 3.43 -8.62
CA CYS A 171 -21.25 2.18 -8.74
C CYS A 171 -19.93 2.36 -9.52
N ASP A 172 -18.80 1.95 -8.93
CA ASP A 172 -17.44 2.09 -9.49
C ASP A 172 -17.04 0.88 -10.35
N LEU A 173 -17.98 0.43 -11.18
CA LEU A 173 -17.74 -0.55 -12.24
C LEU A 173 -17.86 0.14 -13.59
N ALA A 174 -16.96 -0.15 -14.51
CA ALA A 174 -16.96 0.39 -15.85
C ALA A 174 -16.78 -0.71 -16.89
N VAL A 175 -17.09 -0.39 -18.15
CA VAL A 175 -16.67 -1.24 -19.27
C VAL A 175 -15.14 -1.34 -19.25
N ASN A 176 -14.62 -2.51 -19.57
CA ASN A 176 -13.21 -2.91 -19.50
C ASN A 176 -12.68 -3.25 -18.10
N ASP A 177 -13.45 -3.03 -17.02
CA ASP A 177 -13.07 -3.58 -15.72
C ASP A 177 -13.07 -5.10 -15.75
N TYR A 178 -12.11 -5.69 -15.06
CA TYR A 178 -12.06 -7.12 -14.79
C TYR A 178 -12.79 -7.37 -13.48
N ILE A 179 -13.72 -8.32 -13.49
CA ILE A 179 -14.46 -8.71 -12.30
C ILE A 179 -14.47 -10.22 -12.14
N LEU A 180 -14.64 -10.64 -10.90
CA LEU A 180 -14.76 -12.03 -10.49
C LEU A 180 -16.14 -12.24 -9.89
N ILE A 181 -16.84 -13.28 -10.35
CA ILE A 181 -18.03 -13.81 -9.70
C ILE A 181 -17.71 -15.14 -9.01
N THR A 182 -18.27 -15.38 -7.83
CA THR A 182 -18.20 -16.70 -7.17
C THR A 182 -19.42 -16.95 -6.27
N ASP A 183 -19.77 -18.22 -6.08
CA ASP A 183 -20.76 -18.70 -5.11
C ASP A 183 -20.15 -19.71 -4.12
N CYS A 184 -18.83 -19.64 -3.92
CA CYS A 184 -18.03 -20.56 -3.10
C CYS A 184 -17.84 -21.96 -3.68
N GLU A 185 -18.49 -22.31 -4.80
CA GLU A 185 -18.32 -23.59 -5.49
C GLU A 185 -17.66 -23.41 -6.85
N THR A 186 -18.10 -22.40 -7.59
CA THR A 186 -17.48 -22.00 -8.86
C THR A 186 -17.04 -20.55 -8.82
N SER A 187 -16.11 -20.20 -9.70
CA SER A 187 -15.74 -18.82 -9.91
C SER A 187 -15.38 -18.59 -11.37
N ASP A 188 -15.79 -17.44 -11.90
CA ASP A 188 -15.44 -16.97 -13.23
C ASP A 188 -14.85 -15.56 -13.14
N LEU A 189 -13.75 -15.34 -13.86
CA LEU A 189 -13.11 -14.03 -14.01
C LEU A 189 -13.27 -13.57 -15.45
N PHE A 190 -13.89 -12.41 -15.65
CA PHE A 190 -14.18 -11.89 -16.98
C PHE A 190 -14.07 -10.37 -17.03
N GLN A 191 -13.98 -9.83 -18.24
CA GLN A 191 -14.02 -8.40 -18.49
C GLN A 191 -15.45 -7.95 -18.77
N ILE A 192 -15.87 -6.83 -18.16
CA ILE A 192 -17.15 -6.18 -18.41
C ILE A 192 -17.18 -5.64 -19.84
N THR A 193 -18.14 -6.11 -20.64
CA THR A 193 -18.34 -5.64 -22.02
C THR A 193 -19.44 -4.58 -22.15
N GLY A 194 -20.26 -4.43 -21.12
CA GLY A 194 -21.33 -3.45 -21.07
C GLY A 194 -21.85 -3.32 -19.65
N ILE A 195 -22.20 -2.10 -19.26
CA ILE A 195 -22.78 -1.85 -17.93
C ILE A 195 -23.90 -0.81 -18.03
N SER A 196 -25.01 -1.07 -17.36
CA SER A 196 -26.12 -0.12 -17.18
C SER A 196 -26.35 0.09 -15.69
N LYS A 197 -26.38 1.35 -15.25
CA LYS A 197 -26.48 1.73 -13.83
C LYS A 197 -27.76 2.50 -13.60
N SER A 198 -28.54 2.10 -12.60
CA SER A 198 -29.72 2.81 -12.13
C SER A 198 -29.74 2.87 -10.60
N SER A 199 -30.71 3.59 -10.03
CA SER A 199 -30.89 3.65 -8.59
C SER A 199 -31.36 2.33 -7.96
N THR A 200 -31.93 1.42 -8.76
CA THR A 200 -32.49 0.14 -8.29
C THR A 200 -31.63 -1.05 -8.66
N GLU A 201 -30.90 -0.95 -9.77
CA GLU A 201 -30.20 -2.07 -10.37
C GLU A 201 -28.93 -1.64 -11.12
N VAL A 202 -27.88 -2.46 -11.04
CA VAL A 202 -26.74 -2.41 -11.96
C VAL A 202 -26.69 -3.72 -12.74
N GLN A 203 -26.68 -3.58 -14.07
CA GLN A 203 -26.66 -4.68 -15.02
C GLN A 203 -25.30 -4.77 -15.69
N ILE A 204 -24.69 -5.96 -15.65
CA ILE A 204 -23.32 -6.21 -16.13
C ILE A 204 -23.33 -7.29 -17.19
N SER A 205 -22.82 -6.95 -18.38
CA SER A 205 -22.72 -7.85 -19.54
C SER A 205 -21.28 -8.33 -19.74
N HIS A 206 -21.13 -9.57 -20.23
CA HIS A 206 -19.85 -10.28 -20.36
C HIS A 206 -19.70 -11.01 -21.72
N GLY A 207 -19.96 -10.30 -22.81
CA GLY A 207 -19.92 -10.86 -24.16
C GLY A 207 -18.54 -11.34 -24.63
N SER A 208 -18.52 -12.08 -25.74
CA SER A 208 -17.31 -12.54 -26.42
C SER A 208 -16.55 -11.41 -27.11
N GLY A 209 -15.24 -11.59 -27.33
CA GLY A 209 -14.36 -10.63 -28.00
C GLY A 209 -13.35 -10.04 -27.01
N SER A 210 -13.85 -9.38 -25.97
CA SER A 210 -13.08 -9.06 -24.75
C SER A 210 -12.89 -10.28 -23.84
N ASN A 211 -13.78 -11.27 -23.96
CA ASN A 211 -13.69 -12.55 -23.28
C ASN A 211 -13.55 -13.69 -24.30
N SER A 212 -12.89 -14.78 -23.90
CA SER A 212 -12.73 -16.01 -24.69
C SER A 212 -14.05 -16.71 -24.97
N SER A 213 -15.06 -16.47 -24.14
CA SER A 213 -16.43 -16.98 -24.23
C SER A 213 -17.42 -15.94 -23.71
N ALA A 214 -18.66 -15.97 -24.21
CA ALA A 214 -19.79 -15.21 -23.65
C ALA A 214 -20.58 -16.02 -22.59
N ARG A 215 -20.07 -17.21 -22.23
CA ARG A 215 -20.70 -18.14 -21.29
C ARG A 215 -19.78 -18.32 -20.10
N LEU A 216 -20.32 -18.08 -18.91
CA LEU A 216 -19.70 -18.44 -17.63
C LEU A 216 -19.72 -19.96 -17.43
N SER A 217 -19.06 -20.44 -16.37
CA SER A 217 -19.03 -21.86 -16.03
C SER A 217 -20.42 -22.44 -15.75
N LYS A 218 -21.30 -21.64 -15.15
CA LYS A 218 -22.71 -21.93 -14.89
C LYS A 218 -23.51 -20.62 -14.72
N PRO A 219 -24.86 -20.64 -14.82
CA PRO A 219 -25.67 -19.55 -14.29
C PRO A 219 -25.51 -19.46 -12.76
N TYR A 220 -25.27 -18.27 -12.23
CA TYR A 220 -25.18 -18.01 -10.79
C TYR A 220 -26.55 -17.64 -10.21
N SER A 221 -26.80 -18.05 -8.96
CA SER A 221 -27.99 -17.67 -8.18
C SER A 221 -27.74 -16.40 -7.36
N THR A 222 -28.71 -16.00 -6.53
CA THR A 222 -28.62 -14.79 -5.69
C THR A 222 -27.55 -14.85 -4.59
N ASP A 223 -27.00 -16.03 -4.34
CA ASP A 223 -25.81 -16.27 -3.52
C ASP A 223 -24.51 -15.87 -4.23
N GLY A 224 -24.52 -15.72 -5.56
CA GLY A 224 -23.39 -15.26 -6.35
C GLY A 224 -22.91 -13.88 -5.91
N GLN A 225 -21.61 -13.76 -5.69
CA GLN A 225 -20.95 -12.55 -5.23
C GLN A 225 -20.02 -12.00 -6.30
N VAL A 226 -20.06 -10.68 -6.51
CA VAL A 226 -19.23 -9.97 -7.50
C VAL A 226 -18.13 -9.17 -6.80
N PHE A 227 -16.92 -9.31 -7.31
CA PHE A 227 -15.69 -8.64 -6.87
C PHE A 227 -14.97 -8.01 -8.07
N LYS A 228 -14.12 -7.01 -7.83
CA LYS A 228 -13.25 -6.38 -8.83
C LYS A 228 -11.79 -6.77 -8.57
#